data_AF-F1AAW2-F1
#
_entry.id   AF-F1AAW2-F1
#
_cell.length_a   1.000
_cell.length_b   1.000
_cell.length_c   1.000
_cell.angle_alpha   90.00
_cell.angle_beta   90.00
_cell.angle_gamma   90.00
#
_symmetry.space_group_name_H-M   'P 1'
#
loop_
_entity.id
_entity.type
_entity.pdbx_description
1 polymer ?
#
loop_
_entity_poly.entity_id
_entity_poly.type
_entity_poly.pdbx_seq_one_letter_code
_entity_poly.pdbx_strand_id
1 'polypeptide(L)' 'MARTKVTARKSTGGKAPRKQLATKAARRRGWRKGVSRNHHYRPGTVALREIRRYQKST' A
#
# COMPACT_ATOMS: atom_id res chain seq x y z
N MET A 1 44.49 -5.05 -20.97
CA MET A 1 43.83 -6.37 -20.92
C MET A 1 44.13 -6.99 -19.56
N ALA A 2 43.11 -7.16 -18.72
CA ALA A 2 43.26 -7.84 -17.45
C ALA A 2 41.98 -8.64 -17.15
N ARG A 3 42.21 -9.92 -16.81
CA ARG A 3 41.25 -11.02 -16.70
C ARG A 3 40.09 -10.71 -15.74
N THR A 4 38.87 -10.66 -16.26
CA THR A 4 37.66 -10.67 -15.43
C THR A 4 37.51 -12.07 -14.81
N LYS A 5 37.77 -12.21 -13.51
CA LYS A 5 37.36 -13.42 -12.77
C LYS A 5 35.84 -13.45 -12.73
N VAL A 6 35.22 -14.25 -13.59
CA VAL A 6 33.78 -14.53 -13.50
C VAL A 6 33.56 -15.32 -12.20
N THR A 7 32.86 -14.73 -11.23
CA THR A 7 32.32 -15.47 -10.10
C THR A 7 31.09 -16.22 -10.60
N ALA A 8 30.97 -17.51 -10.23
CA ALA A 8 29.82 -18.32 -10.59
C ALA A 8 28.54 -17.64 -10.07
N ARG A 9 27.72 -17.09 -10.99
CA ARG A 9 26.38 -16.63 -10.65
C ARG A 9 25.54 -17.87 -10.37
N LYS A 10 25.04 -18.00 -9.13
CA LYS A 10 23.93 -18.91 -8.84
C LYS A 10 22.76 -18.46 -9.71
N SER A 11 22.40 -19.24 -10.72
CA SER A 11 21.07 -19.11 -11.33
C SER A 11 20.08 -19.47 -10.23
N THR A 12 19.11 -18.60 -9.97
CA THR A 12 17.98 -18.96 -9.12
C THR A 12 17.24 -20.08 -9.82
N GLY A 13 17.58 -21.33 -9.46
CA GLY A 13 16.85 -22.52 -9.84
C GLY A 13 15.36 -22.32 -9.59
N GLY A 14 14.58 -22.75 -10.57
CA GLY A 14 13.17 -22.44 -10.75
C GLY A 14 12.37 -22.41 -9.45
N LYS A 15 11.59 -21.34 -9.28
CA LYS A 15 10.62 -21.22 -8.21
C LYS A 15 9.65 -22.39 -8.35
N ALA A 16 9.71 -23.38 -7.46
CA ALA A 16 8.69 -24.43 -7.41
C ALA A 16 7.30 -23.77 -7.32
N PRO A 17 6.26 -24.30 -8.00
CA PRO A 17 4.93 -23.71 -7.96
C PRO A 17 4.45 -23.68 -6.50
N ARG A 18 4.47 -22.48 -5.92
CA ARG A 18 3.97 -22.25 -4.58
C ARG A 18 2.45 -22.43 -4.66
N LYS A 19 1.90 -23.40 -3.93
CA LYS A 19 0.45 -23.45 -3.64
C LYS A 19 0.04 -22.07 -3.14
N GLN A 20 -0.78 -21.37 -3.90
CA GLN A 20 -1.36 -20.09 -3.49
C GLN A 20 -2.54 -20.41 -2.58
N LEU A 21 -2.25 -20.79 -1.34
CA LEU A 21 -3.26 -20.74 -0.29
C LEU A 21 -3.65 -19.27 -0.18
N ALA A 22 -4.94 -19.00 -0.37
CA ALA A 22 -5.50 -17.65 -0.45
C ALA A 22 -4.89 -16.76 0.62
N THR A 23 -4.02 -15.85 0.20
CA THR A 23 -3.51 -14.81 1.08
C THR A 23 -4.68 -13.86 1.31
N LYS A 24 -5.44 -14.08 2.39
CA LYS A 24 -6.26 -13.02 2.96
C LYS A 24 -5.29 -11.89 3.23
N ALA A 25 -5.30 -10.87 2.37
CA ALA A 25 -4.57 -9.65 2.64
C ALA A 25 -5.19 -9.07 3.91
N ALA A 26 -4.57 -9.36 5.05
CA ALA A 26 -4.86 -8.65 6.27
C ALA A 26 -4.39 -7.21 6.02
N ARG A 27 -5.24 -6.39 5.41
CA ARG A 27 -5.02 -4.95 5.30
C ARG A 27 -5.05 -4.41 6.72
N ARG A 28 -3.89 -4.39 7.38
CA ARG A 28 -3.74 -3.85 8.73
C ARG A 28 -4.28 -2.42 8.74
N ARG A 29 -5.38 -2.21 9.45
CA ARG A 29 -5.65 -0.98 10.19
C ARG A 29 -5.89 -1.36 11.64
N GLY A 30 -4.84 -1.90 12.25
CA GLY A 30 -4.88 -2.33 13.64
C GLY A 30 -4.51 -1.18 14.55
N TRP A 31 -5.47 -0.66 15.32
CA TRP A 31 -5.19 0.12 16.51
C TRP A 31 -5.17 -0.84 17.71
N ARG A 32 -4.00 -1.02 18.36
CA ARG A 32 -3.82 -2.04 19.43
C ARG A 32 -4.19 -1.54 20.84
N LYS A 33 -4.33 -0.23 21.06
CA LYS A 33 -4.73 0.37 22.36
C LYS A 33 -5.46 1.70 22.13
N GLY A 34 -6.76 1.76 22.44
CA GLY A 34 -7.59 2.98 22.37
C GLY A 34 -8.39 3.17 21.06
N VAL A 35 -9.27 4.18 21.04
CA VAL A 35 -10.14 4.53 19.89
C VAL A 35 -9.29 4.63 18.62
N SER A 36 -9.63 3.85 17.59
CA SER A 36 -9.00 3.93 16.28
C SER A 36 -9.06 5.39 15.80
N ARG A 37 -7.90 6.05 15.67
CA ARG A 37 -7.84 7.40 15.09
C ARG A 37 -8.11 7.30 13.59
N ASN A 38 -9.37 7.22 13.23
CA ASN A 38 -9.80 7.48 11.85
C ASN A 38 -9.41 8.92 11.51
N HIS A 39 -9.05 9.18 10.25
CA HIS A 39 -8.68 10.52 9.82
C HIS A 39 -9.93 11.41 9.86
N HIS A 40 -9.90 12.43 10.72
CA HIS A 40 -10.94 13.46 10.77
C HIS A 40 -10.43 14.68 10.03
N TYR A 41 -11.30 15.24 9.18
CA TYR A 41 -11.02 16.50 8.53
C TYR A 41 -11.10 17.66 9.53
N ARG A 42 -10.36 18.74 9.25
CA ARG A 42 -10.43 19.96 10.05
C ARG A 42 -11.82 20.60 9.94
N PRO A 43 -12.31 21.27 11.00
CA PRO A 43 -13.55 22.04 10.89
C PRO A 43 -13.48 23.00 9.69
N GLY A 44 -14.59 23.15 8.97
CA GLY A 44 -14.68 23.96 7.74
C GLY A 44 -14.22 23.25 6.46
N THR A 45 -13.42 22.18 6.53
CA THR A 45 -12.92 21.50 5.31
C THR A 45 -14.04 20.84 4.52
N VAL A 46 -14.95 20.16 5.22
CA VAL A 46 -16.10 19.50 4.58
C VAL A 46 -17.11 20.54 4.07
N ALA A 47 -17.35 21.61 4.83
CA ALA A 47 -18.24 22.70 4.44
C ALA A 47 -17.78 23.37 3.13
N LEU A 48 -16.49 23.71 3.00
CA LEU A 48 -15.94 24.30 1.77
C LEU A 48 -16.04 23.33 0.58
N ARG A 49 -15.84 22.03 0.80
CA ARG A 49 -16.01 21.00 -0.23
C ARG A 49 -17.46 20.90 -0.71
N GLU A 50 -18.41 20.99 0.21
CA GLU A 50 -19.84 20.93 -0.09
C GLU A 50 -20.33 22.18 -0.83
N ILE A 51 -19.93 23.39 -0.39
CA ILE A 51 -20.23 24.65 -1.09
C ILE A 51 -19.74 24.57 -2.55
N ARG A 52 -18.49 24.17 -2.76
CA ARG A 52 -17.92 24.00 -4.11
C ARG A 52 -18.68 22.96 -4.93
N ARG A 53 -19.10 21.85 -4.33
CA ARG A 53 -19.87 20.80 -5.02
C ARG A 53 -21.20 21.35 -5.53
N TYR A 54 -21.95 22.05 -4.68
CA TYR A 54 -23.28 22.54 -5.05
C TYR A 54 -23.24 23.71 -6.03
N GLN A 55 -22.25 24.61 -5.92
CA GLN A 55 -22.08 25.73 -6.85
C GLN A 55 -21.58 25.31 -8.24
N LYS A 56 -20.86 24.18 -8.35
CA LYS A 56 -20.26 23.73 -9.62
C LYS A 56 -21.17 22.78 -10.41
N SER A 57 -22.29 22.35 -9.83
CA SER A 57 -23.20 21.35 -10.44
C SER A 57 -24.47 21.97 -11.04
N THR A 58 -24.49 23.30 -11.18
CA THR A 58 -25.43 24.07 -11.99
C THR A 58 -24.74 24.52 -13.26
#